data_AF-A0AA97D8Y0-F1
#
_entry.id   AF-A0AA97D8Y0-F1
#
_cell.length_a   1.000
_cell.length_b   1.000
_cell.length_c   1.000
_cell.angle_alpha   90.00
_cell.angle_beta   90.00
_cell.angle_gamma   90.00
#
_symmetry.space_group_name_H-M   'P 1'
#
loop_
_entity.id
_entity.type
_entity.pdbx_description
1 polymer ?
#
loop_
_entity_poly.entity_id
_entity_poly.type
_entity_poly.pdbx_seq_one_letter_code
_entity_poly.pdbx_strand_id
1 'polypeptide(L)'
;MRKKILFGGVGILLAGALVLAGVGIGRWSAARVSGNPWGKSQGWYWSDTTQDMKLWVGDTYTFAITLSDVPITKLNHTGTPLRPDCSVGNGKILQTYENSPSWQHNRRDSTTTYYYAFRCLSPGETGVYIQPEKGQKTLLFKVKGNPTVGMGNVLGTDASKFSKIVISHMQYDKTITNQKQIAALLQKISTVQLRHIQEDPHMVGWEYGLKLYPADGSGAYQYSDGGSGGFYKEKGCTFNGPEGFYPLQSSSCTKWYAAMKQCYENAPGTMHEWTADS
;
A
#
# COMPACT_ATOMS: atom_id res chain seq x y z
N MET A 1 0.24 -4.57 58.07
CA MET A 1 -1.19 -4.32 57.79
C MET A 1 -1.31 -3.55 56.47
N ARG A 2 -2.07 -4.09 55.49
CA ARG A 2 -2.79 -3.44 54.35
C ARG A 2 -2.05 -2.31 53.57
N LYS A 3 -1.87 -2.33 52.24
CA LYS A 3 -2.68 -2.88 51.12
C LYS A 3 -1.78 -3.27 49.94
N LYS A 4 -1.96 -4.49 49.42
CA LYS A 4 -1.62 -4.85 48.04
C LYS A 4 -2.73 -4.27 47.14
N ILE A 5 -2.37 -3.54 46.10
CA ILE A 5 -3.29 -3.20 45.00
C ILE A 5 -2.96 -4.14 43.85
N LEU A 6 -3.85 -5.11 43.63
CA LEU A 6 -3.98 -5.87 42.39
C LEU A 6 -4.41 -4.90 41.29
N PHE A 7 -3.67 -4.84 40.19
CA PHE A 7 -4.25 -4.48 38.89
C PHE A 7 -4.40 -5.77 38.09
N GLY A 8 -5.58 -6.37 38.25
CA GLY A 8 -6.08 -7.39 37.35
C GLY A 8 -6.80 -6.73 36.18
N GLY A 9 -6.50 -7.21 34.98
CA GLY A 9 -7.45 -7.31 33.87
C GLY A 9 -7.83 -6.02 33.15
N VAL A 10 -7.06 -5.65 32.10
CA VAL A 10 -7.60 -5.27 30.78
C VAL A 10 -6.54 -5.65 29.75
N GLY A 11 -6.90 -6.52 28.80
CA GLY A 11 -6.00 -7.00 27.73
C GLY A 11 -6.80 -7.83 26.73
N ILE A 12 -7.74 -7.15 26.10
CA ILE A 12 -8.81 -7.64 25.23
C ILE A 12 -8.24 -8.24 23.93
N LEU A 13 -8.74 -9.43 23.58
CA LEU A 13 -8.92 -9.99 22.23
C LEU A 13 -7.96 -9.53 21.11
N LEU A 14 -6.91 -10.33 20.86
CA LEU A 14 -6.24 -10.38 19.56
C LEU A 14 -6.95 -11.41 18.66
N ALA A 15 -8.10 -11.00 18.12
CA ALA A 15 -8.77 -11.70 17.04
C ALA A 15 -9.29 -10.65 16.04
N GLY A 16 -8.73 -10.67 14.82
CA GLY A 16 -9.34 -10.02 13.65
C GLY A 16 -9.11 -8.52 13.52
N ALA A 17 -8.05 -8.13 12.80
CA ALA A 17 -7.96 -6.82 12.15
C ALA A 17 -7.30 -6.97 10.78
N LEU A 18 -8.06 -7.55 9.85
CA LEU A 18 -7.80 -7.49 8.42
C LEU A 18 -9.07 -6.97 7.75
N VAL A 19 -9.45 -5.73 8.11
CA VAL A 19 -10.63 -5.04 7.58
C VAL A 19 -10.39 -3.52 7.59
N LEU A 20 -10.46 -2.94 6.38
CA LEU A 20 -10.77 -1.53 6.07
C LEU A 20 -9.78 -0.43 6.47
N ALA A 21 -8.71 -0.25 5.68
CA ALA A 21 -8.20 1.10 5.40
C ALA A 21 -8.95 1.64 4.18
N GLY A 22 -10.08 2.31 4.41
CA GLY A 22 -10.92 2.85 3.35
C GLY A 22 -12.26 3.40 3.83
N VAL A 23 -12.29 4.10 4.97
CA VAL A 23 -13.48 4.87 5.39
C VAL A 23 -13.07 6.32 5.61
N GLY A 24 -12.74 6.98 4.50
CA GLY A 24 -12.77 8.43 4.39
C GLY A 24 -14.19 8.84 3.99
N ILE A 25 -14.85 9.57 4.89
CA ILE A 25 -16.22 10.07 4.75
C ILE A 25 -16.23 11.20 3.71
N GLY A 26 -16.24 10.84 2.45
CA GLY A 26 -16.77 11.68 1.37
C GLY A 26 -18.13 11.13 1.00
N ARG A 27 -19.15 11.97 0.79
CA ARG A 27 -20.35 11.56 0.07
C ARG A 27 -19.91 11.16 -1.34
N TRP A 28 -19.66 9.87 -1.55
CA TRP A 28 -19.34 9.30 -2.87
C TRP A 28 -20.53 9.58 -3.77
N SER A 29 -20.37 10.56 -4.65
CA SER A 29 -21.36 10.85 -5.68
C SER A 29 -21.23 9.75 -6.71
N ALA A 30 -22.04 8.69 -6.57
CA ALA A 30 -22.23 7.69 -7.61
C ALA A 30 -22.68 8.43 -8.88
N ALA A 31 -21.85 8.44 -9.92
CA ALA A 31 -22.22 9.09 -11.17
C ALA A 31 -23.12 8.14 -11.95
N ARG A 32 -24.40 8.51 -12.06
CA ARG A 32 -25.30 7.94 -13.06
C ARG A 32 -24.88 8.51 -14.41
N VAL A 33 -24.23 7.70 -15.24
CA VAL A 33 -23.97 8.11 -16.63
C VAL A 33 -25.28 7.90 -17.40
N SER A 34 -26.09 8.96 -17.51
CA SER A 34 -27.31 8.93 -18.33
C SER A 34 -26.93 9.03 -19.80
N GLY A 35 -26.75 7.88 -20.43
CA GLY A 35 -26.55 7.78 -21.87
C GLY A 35 -26.78 6.33 -22.26
N ASN A 36 -27.79 6.10 -23.08
CA ASN A 36 -28.10 4.78 -23.61
C ASN A 36 -27.35 4.59 -24.93
N PRO A 37 -26.28 3.77 -24.99
CA PRO A 37 -25.88 3.15 -26.25
C PRO A 37 -26.59 1.80 -26.46
N TRP A 38 -27.10 1.18 -25.39
CA TRP A 38 -27.74 -0.14 -25.41
C TRP A 38 -29.03 -0.12 -26.23
N GLY A 39 -28.98 -0.69 -27.43
CA GLY A 39 -30.14 -0.80 -28.31
C GLY A 39 -31.38 -1.32 -27.58
N LYS A 40 -32.45 -0.53 -27.58
CA LYS A 40 -33.87 -0.85 -27.25
C LYS A 40 -34.19 -1.79 -26.06
N SER A 41 -33.31 -1.97 -25.09
CA SER A 41 -33.65 -2.50 -23.76
C SER A 41 -33.02 -1.61 -22.69
N GLN A 42 -33.79 -1.26 -21.66
CA GLN A 42 -33.46 -0.27 -20.63
C GLN A 42 -32.31 -0.70 -19.69
N GLY A 43 -31.11 -0.89 -20.21
CA GLY A 43 -29.91 -1.17 -19.41
C GLY A 43 -29.29 0.12 -18.88
N TRP A 44 -29.07 0.20 -17.57
CA TRP A 44 -28.24 1.23 -16.96
C TRP A 44 -27.09 0.59 -16.19
N TYR A 45 -25.98 1.32 -16.08
CA TYR A 45 -24.85 0.94 -15.24
C TYR A 45 -24.47 2.06 -14.28
N TRP A 46 -23.85 1.69 -13.17
CA TRP A 46 -23.18 2.63 -12.28
C TRP A 46 -21.86 2.03 -11.78
N SER A 47 -20.91 2.90 -11.43
CA SER A 47 -19.68 2.49 -10.77
C SER A 47 -19.59 3.16 -9.40
N ASP A 48 -18.98 2.44 -8.45
CA ASP A 48 -18.65 2.95 -7.12
C ASP A 48 -17.63 4.10 -7.16
N THR A 49 -16.90 4.26 -8.28
CA THR A 49 -16.06 5.43 -8.52
C THR A 49 -16.13 5.93 -9.96
N THR A 50 -16.09 7.24 -10.10
CA THR A 50 -15.81 7.96 -11.36
C THR A 50 -14.77 9.06 -11.14
N GLN A 51 -14.17 9.09 -9.96
CA GLN A 51 -13.20 10.10 -9.59
C GLN A 51 -11.83 9.69 -10.09
N ASP A 52 -11.14 10.64 -10.70
CA ASP A 52 -9.73 10.49 -11.04
C ASP A 52 -8.93 10.20 -9.77
N MET A 53 -8.03 9.24 -9.84
CA MET A 53 -7.30 8.74 -8.69
C MET A 53 -5.79 8.83 -8.86
N LYS A 54 -5.11 8.94 -7.73
CA LYS A 54 -3.65 8.86 -7.63
C LYS A 54 -3.29 7.54 -6.96
N LEU A 55 -2.40 6.78 -7.60
CA LEU A 55 -1.85 5.53 -7.07
C LEU A 55 -0.33 5.59 -7.12
N TRP A 56 0.35 4.72 -6.39
CA TRP A 56 1.79 4.50 -6.50
C TRP A 56 2.09 3.21 -7.23
N VAL A 57 3.26 3.15 -7.88
CA VAL A 57 3.73 1.92 -8.52
C VAL A 57 3.72 0.75 -7.52
N GLY A 58 3.07 -0.33 -7.93
CA GLY A 58 2.88 -1.54 -7.12
C GLY A 58 1.52 -1.62 -6.42
N ASP A 59 0.78 -0.52 -6.30
CA ASP A 59 -0.58 -0.50 -5.72
C ASP A 59 -1.55 -1.31 -6.56
N THR A 60 -2.48 -1.98 -5.89
CA THR A 60 -3.65 -2.61 -6.50
C THR A 60 -4.90 -1.85 -6.07
N TYR A 61 -5.81 -1.61 -7.01
CA TYR A 61 -7.10 -1.00 -6.73
C TYR A 61 -8.22 -1.86 -7.30
N THR A 62 -9.31 -1.94 -6.55
CA THR A 62 -10.53 -2.67 -6.93
C THR A 62 -11.70 -1.70 -6.97
N PHE A 63 -12.53 -1.83 -8.00
CA PHE A 63 -13.75 -1.04 -8.17
C PHE A 63 -14.89 -1.90 -8.71
N ALA A 64 -16.11 -1.46 -8.47
CA ALA A 64 -17.32 -2.15 -8.87
C ALA A 64 -18.00 -1.45 -10.05
N ILE A 65 -18.53 -2.26 -10.97
CA ILE A 65 -19.49 -1.83 -11.98
C ILE A 65 -20.74 -2.68 -11.81
N THR A 66 -21.88 -2.03 -11.61
CA THR A 66 -23.17 -2.72 -11.48
C THR A 66 -24.05 -2.39 -12.67
N LEU A 67 -24.60 -3.44 -13.27
CA LEU A 67 -25.55 -3.38 -14.37
C LEU A 67 -26.95 -3.73 -13.85
N SER A 68 -27.97 -3.08 -14.38
CA SER A 68 -29.38 -3.44 -14.18
C SER A 68 -30.00 -3.94 -15.48
N ASP A 69 -30.91 -4.90 -15.36
CA ASP A 69 -31.73 -5.44 -16.45
C ASP A 69 -30.92 -5.94 -17.65
N VAL A 70 -29.97 -6.84 -17.40
CA VAL A 70 -29.63 -7.85 -18.42
C VAL A 70 -30.69 -8.93 -18.32
N PRO A 71 -31.57 -9.14 -19.32
CA PRO A 71 -32.58 -10.19 -19.25
C PRO A 71 -31.88 -11.54 -19.20
N ILE A 72 -31.83 -12.15 -18.00
CA ILE A 72 -31.36 -13.54 -17.81
C ILE A 72 -32.26 -14.52 -18.61
N THR A 73 -33.45 -14.07 -19.02
CA THR A 73 -34.45 -14.84 -19.78
C THR A 73 -34.08 -15.16 -21.23
N LYS A 74 -32.90 -14.78 -21.73
CA LYS A 74 -32.34 -15.30 -23.00
C LYS A 74 -31.07 -16.15 -22.84
N LEU A 75 -30.67 -16.45 -21.61
CA LEU A 75 -29.57 -17.37 -21.34
C LEU A 75 -30.18 -18.67 -20.83
N ASN A 76 -30.18 -19.70 -21.70
CA ASN A 76 -30.32 -21.08 -21.27
C ASN A 76 -29.43 -21.31 -20.05
N HIS A 77 -29.86 -22.17 -19.13
CA HIS A 77 -29.39 -22.41 -17.74
C HIS A 77 -27.88 -22.62 -17.46
N THR A 78 -26.99 -22.16 -18.33
CA THR A 78 -25.52 -22.18 -18.27
C THR A 78 -24.88 -20.82 -18.64
N GLY A 79 -25.66 -19.78 -18.97
CA GLY A 79 -25.12 -18.54 -19.53
C GLY A 79 -24.60 -17.51 -18.53
N THR A 80 -23.32 -17.15 -18.64
CA THR A 80 -22.69 -16.03 -17.94
C THR A 80 -23.39 -14.70 -18.32
N PRO A 81 -23.75 -13.83 -17.38
CA PRO A 81 -24.35 -12.53 -17.69
C PRO A 81 -23.40 -11.71 -18.58
N LEU A 82 -23.95 -10.90 -19.51
CA LEU A 82 -23.20 -10.01 -20.41
C LEU A 82 -22.18 -9.20 -19.60
N ARG A 83 -20.92 -9.61 -19.66
CA ARG A 83 -19.81 -8.97 -18.96
C ARG A 83 -19.43 -7.71 -19.74
N PRO A 84 -19.39 -6.52 -19.11
CA PRO A 84 -18.77 -5.37 -19.75
C PRO A 84 -17.28 -5.66 -19.93
N ASP A 85 -16.77 -5.50 -21.15
CA ASP A 85 -15.34 -5.54 -21.39
C ASP A 85 -14.75 -4.28 -20.77
N CYS A 86 -14.07 -4.42 -19.63
CA CYS A 86 -13.30 -3.32 -19.05
C CYS A 86 -11.87 -3.40 -19.57
N SER A 87 -11.43 -2.36 -20.27
CA SER A 87 -10.03 -2.17 -20.62
C SER A 87 -9.40 -1.34 -19.53
N VAL A 88 -8.64 -1.99 -18.66
CA VAL A 88 -7.88 -1.29 -17.63
C VAL A 88 -6.60 -0.73 -18.26
N GLY A 89 -6.62 0.54 -18.65
CA GLY A 89 -5.44 1.24 -19.15
C GLY A 89 -4.84 0.65 -20.43
N ASN A 90 -3.61 1.08 -20.73
CA ASN A 90 -2.87 0.71 -21.94
C ASN A 90 -1.92 -0.50 -21.75
N GLY A 91 -2.02 -1.23 -20.63
CA GLY A 91 -1.11 -2.33 -20.30
C GLY A 91 0.31 -1.92 -19.89
N LYS A 92 0.69 -0.64 -20.02
CA LYS A 92 2.00 -0.10 -19.63
C LYS A 92 1.96 0.53 -18.23
N ILE A 93 0.92 1.32 -17.98
CA ILE A 93 0.74 2.04 -16.69
C ILE A 93 -0.08 1.19 -15.74
N LEU A 94 -1.19 0.60 -16.22
CA LEU A 94 -2.03 -0.30 -15.46
C LEU A 94 -2.06 -1.67 -16.10
N GLN A 95 -2.12 -2.70 -15.28
CA GLN A 95 -2.36 -4.07 -15.70
C GLN A 95 -3.59 -4.61 -14.97
N THR A 96 -4.47 -5.28 -15.70
CA THR A 96 -5.56 -6.06 -15.13
C THR A 96 -4.99 -7.10 -14.15
N TYR A 97 -5.37 -6.99 -12.88
CA TYR A 97 -4.86 -7.87 -11.83
C TYR A 97 -5.54 -9.24 -11.88
N GLU A 98 -6.84 -9.25 -12.20
CA GLU A 98 -7.63 -10.47 -12.41
C GLU A 98 -8.21 -10.49 -13.83
N ASN A 99 -7.78 -11.46 -14.64
CA ASN A 99 -8.23 -11.59 -16.04
C ASN A 99 -9.77 -11.75 -16.16
N SER A 100 -10.41 -12.24 -15.10
CA SER A 100 -11.86 -12.36 -14.99
C SER A 100 -12.33 -11.71 -13.68
N PRO A 101 -13.18 -10.66 -13.75
CA PRO A 101 -13.72 -10.03 -12.57
C PRO A 101 -14.61 -11.03 -11.82
N SER A 102 -14.52 -11.01 -10.51
CA SER A 102 -15.55 -11.64 -9.68
C SER A 102 -16.87 -10.88 -9.85
N TRP A 103 -18.00 -11.57 -9.63
CA TRP A 103 -19.32 -10.96 -9.79
C TRP A 103 -20.32 -11.48 -8.78
N GLN A 104 -21.33 -10.65 -8.50
CA GLN A 104 -22.44 -10.95 -7.63
C GLN A 104 -23.74 -10.57 -8.31
N HIS A 105 -24.73 -11.46 -8.28
CA HIS A 105 -26.07 -11.19 -8.80
C HIS A 105 -27.05 -10.96 -7.65
N ASN A 106 -27.77 -9.84 -7.71
CA ASN A 106 -28.85 -9.53 -6.79
C ASN A 106 -30.20 -9.82 -7.48
N ARG A 107 -30.87 -10.85 -6.99
CA ARG A 107 -32.17 -11.28 -7.53
C ARG A 107 -33.31 -10.33 -7.20
N ARG A 108 -33.18 -9.50 -6.16
CA ARG A 108 -34.26 -8.64 -5.66
C ARG A 108 -34.48 -7.42 -6.56
N ASP A 109 -33.41 -6.88 -7.11
CA ASP A 109 -33.42 -5.70 -7.98
C ASP A 109 -32.90 -6.01 -9.40
N SER A 110 -32.69 -7.29 -9.70
CA SER A 110 -32.22 -7.79 -10.99
C SER A 110 -30.91 -7.15 -11.46
N THR A 111 -30.02 -6.82 -10.51
CA THR A 111 -28.70 -6.26 -10.81
C THR A 111 -27.59 -7.30 -10.77
N THR A 112 -26.51 -7.04 -11.53
CA THR A 112 -25.27 -7.81 -11.47
C THR A 112 -24.11 -6.86 -11.28
N THR A 113 -23.33 -7.05 -10.22
CA THR A 113 -22.12 -6.29 -9.90
C THR A 113 -20.90 -7.09 -10.28
N TYR A 114 -19.99 -6.46 -11.03
CA TYR A 114 -18.68 -6.98 -11.39
C TYR A 114 -17.60 -6.20 -10.65
N TYR A 115 -16.63 -6.90 -10.07
CA TYR A 115 -15.50 -6.30 -9.37
C TYR A 115 -14.25 -6.44 -10.23
N TYR A 116 -13.71 -5.30 -10.66
CA TYR A 116 -12.51 -5.23 -11.45
C TYR A 116 -11.35 -4.80 -10.57
N ALA A 117 -10.20 -5.46 -10.75
CA ALA A 117 -8.98 -5.10 -10.05
C ALA A 117 -7.87 -4.83 -11.05
N PHE A 118 -7.04 -3.84 -10.74
CA PHE A 118 -5.84 -3.55 -11.50
C PHE A 118 -4.67 -3.15 -10.63
N ARG A 119 -3.48 -3.33 -11.18
CA ARG A 119 -2.22 -2.97 -10.56
C ARG A 119 -1.54 -1.83 -11.32
N CYS A 120 -1.03 -0.84 -10.58
CA CYS A 120 -0.18 0.21 -11.14
C CYS A 120 1.23 -0.35 -11.38
N LEU A 121 1.67 -0.38 -12.63
CA LEU A 121 2.97 -0.93 -13.04
C LEU A 121 4.06 0.12 -13.16
N SER A 122 3.71 1.31 -13.64
CA SER A 122 4.69 2.36 -13.92
C SER A 122 4.09 3.75 -13.71
N PRO A 123 4.93 4.79 -13.52
CA PRO A 123 4.45 6.15 -13.41
C PRO A 123 3.84 6.65 -14.72
N GLY A 124 2.86 7.54 -14.63
CA GLY A 124 2.19 8.14 -15.78
C GLY A 124 0.68 8.28 -15.59
N GLU A 125 -0.03 8.70 -16.63
CA GLU A 125 -1.50 8.81 -16.59
C GLU A 125 -2.13 7.89 -17.63
N THR A 126 -3.20 7.19 -17.24
CA THR A 126 -4.02 6.40 -18.18
C THR A 126 -5.48 6.38 -17.75
N GLY A 127 -6.37 6.07 -18.69
CA GLY A 127 -7.81 5.95 -18.43
C GLY A 127 -8.22 4.52 -18.14
N VAL A 128 -9.22 4.35 -17.28
CA VAL A 128 -9.97 3.10 -17.14
C VAL A 128 -11.24 3.24 -17.96
N TYR A 129 -11.42 2.32 -18.91
CA TYR A 129 -12.51 2.37 -19.88
C TYR A 129 -13.44 1.18 -19.70
N ILE A 130 -14.73 1.43 -19.89
CA ILE A 130 -15.72 0.40 -20.06
C ILE A 130 -16.11 0.33 -21.54
N GLN A 131 -16.31 -0.88 -22.03
CA GLN A 131 -16.75 -1.14 -23.39
C GLN A 131 -18.07 -1.92 -23.32
N PRO A 132 -19.21 -1.20 -23.24
CA PRO A 132 -20.52 -1.82 -23.18
C PRO A 132 -20.91 -2.51 -24.49
N GLU A 133 -20.48 -1.95 -25.63
CA GLU A 133 -20.73 -2.49 -26.96
C GLU A 133 -19.44 -2.58 -27.77
N LYS A 134 -19.40 -3.48 -28.74
CA LYS A 134 -18.22 -3.66 -29.61
C LYS A 134 -17.91 -2.33 -30.34
N GLY A 135 -16.77 -1.73 -30.05
CA GLY A 135 -16.30 -0.51 -30.69
C GLY A 135 -16.62 0.80 -29.94
N GLN A 136 -17.43 0.77 -28.87
CA GLN A 136 -17.71 1.95 -28.05
C GLN A 136 -16.94 1.90 -26.73
N LYS A 137 -16.01 2.84 -26.51
CA LYS A 137 -15.28 2.96 -25.24
C LYS A 137 -15.71 4.21 -24.51
N THR A 138 -16.18 4.04 -23.28
CA THR A 138 -16.49 5.13 -22.36
C THR A 138 -15.42 5.21 -21.29
N LEU A 139 -14.80 6.39 -21.14
CA LEU A 139 -13.87 6.65 -20.04
C LEU A 139 -14.66 6.73 -18.73
N LEU A 140 -14.27 5.94 -17.74
CA LEU A 140 -14.91 5.93 -16.43
C LEU A 140 -14.21 6.90 -15.46
N PHE A 141 -12.88 6.82 -15.38
CA PHE A 141 -12.01 7.72 -14.62
C PHE A 141 -10.56 7.58 -15.13
N LYS A 142 -9.70 8.52 -14.74
CA LYS A 142 -8.26 8.45 -14.97
C LYS A 142 -7.51 8.01 -13.72
N VAL A 143 -6.34 7.42 -13.95
CA VAL A 143 -5.40 7.05 -12.91
C VAL A 143 -4.07 7.71 -13.20
N LYS A 144 -3.55 8.45 -12.22
CA LYS A 144 -2.17 8.95 -12.20
C LYS A 144 -1.31 8.05 -11.32
N GLY A 145 -0.46 7.25 -11.94
CA GLY A 145 0.59 6.48 -11.29
C GLY A 145 1.76 7.37 -10.90
N ASN A 146 2.09 7.38 -9.61
CA ASN A 146 3.23 8.10 -9.04
C ASN A 146 4.40 7.13 -8.84
N PRO A 147 5.65 7.61 -9.00
CA PRO A 147 6.81 6.78 -8.77
C PRO A 147 6.95 6.38 -7.30
N THR A 148 7.58 5.23 -7.08
CA THR A 148 8.17 4.84 -5.79
C THR A 148 9.67 5.04 -5.83
N VAL A 149 10.29 5.14 -4.65
CA VAL A 149 11.75 5.15 -4.51
C VAL A 149 12.19 3.87 -3.81
N GLY A 150 13.25 3.22 -4.32
CA GLY A 150 13.86 2.09 -3.64
C GLY A 150 14.69 2.55 -2.45
N MET A 151 14.58 1.85 -1.32
CA MET A 151 15.41 2.08 -0.12
C MET A 151 16.91 2.04 -0.47
N GLY A 152 17.32 1.18 -1.41
CA GLY A 152 18.69 1.12 -1.89
C GLY A 152 19.14 2.38 -2.65
N ASN A 153 18.24 3.10 -3.30
CA ASN A 153 18.56 4.39 -3.94
C ASN A 153 18.72 5.51 -2.89
N VAL A 154 18.10 5.36 -1.71
CA VAL A 154 18.17 6.33 -0.62
C VAL A 154 19.41 6.09 0.24
N LEU A 155 19.59 4.88 0.73
CA LEU A 155 20.66 4.53 1.67
C LEU A 155 21.95 4.09 0.97
N GLY A 156 21.84 3.59 -0.26
CA GLY A 156 22.91 2.85 -0.92
C GLY A 156 23.07 1.43 -0.35
N THR A 157 24.00 0.67 -0.96
CA THR A 157 24.42 -0.66 -0.49
C THR A 157 25.85 -0.68 0.02
N ASP A 158 26.53 0.46 -0.02
CA ASP A 158 27.91 0.63 0.43
C ASP A 158 27.98 0.72 1.96
N ALA A 159 28.38 -0.38 2.59
CA ALA A 159 28.53 -0.48 4.03
C ALA A 159 29.59 0.47 4.60
N SER A 160 30.62 0.84 3.82
CA SER A 160 31.72 1.69 4.29
C SER A 160 31.27 3.10 4.66
N LYS A 161 30.08 3.52 4.18
CA LYS A 161 29.44 4.78 4.56
C LYS A 161 28.97 4.81 6.01
N PHE A 162 28.88 3.65 6.68
CA PHE A 162 28.33 3.55 8.02
C PHE A 162 29.30 2.88 8.99
N SER A 163 29.53 3.53 10.12
CA SER A 163 30.33 2.97 11.22
C SER A 163 29.56 1.91 12.00
N LYS A 164 28.24 2.11 12.15
CA LYS A 164 27.30 1.15 12.75
C LYS A 164 25.87 1.42 12.27
N ILE A 165 25.02 0.40 12.39
CA ILE A 165 23.57 0.52 12.22
C ILE A 165 22.90 -0.04 13.48
N VAL A 166 21.98 0.72 14.04
CA VAL A 166 21.07 0.24 15.09
C VAL A 166 19.76 -0.14 14.44
N ILE A 167 19.30 -1.37 14.72
CA ILE A 167 17.97 -1.85 14.37
C ILE A 167 17.13 -1.78 15.64
N SER A 168 16.07 -0.98 15.60
CA SER A 168 15.07 -0.89 16.65
C SER A 168 13.90 -1.80 16.33
N HIS A 169 13.42 -2.55 17.32
CA HIS A 169 12.19 -3.34 17.25
C HIS A 169 11.39 -3.13 18.55
N MET A 170 10.27 -2.42 18.45
CA MET A 170 9.56 -1.90 19.63
C MET A 170 10.56 -1.21 20.58
N GLN A 171 10.49 -1.44 21.89
CA GLN A 171 11.38 -0.84 22.88
C GLN A 171 12.81 -1.39 22.92
N TYR A 172 13.22 -2.22 21.95
CA TYR A 172 14.51 -2.92 21.96
C TYR A 172 15.40 -2.55 20.79
N ASP A 173 16.67 -2.32 21.09
CA ASP A 173 17.69 -2.00 20.10
C ASP A 173 18.74 -3.12 19.97
N LYS A 174 19.18 -3.35 18.73
CA LYS A 174 20.38 -4.15 18.43
C LYS A 174 21.33 -3.39 17.53
N THR A 175 22.63 -3.47 17.83
CA THR A 175 23.66 -2.71 17.12
C THR A 175 24.51 -3.64 16.24
N ILE A 176 24.58 -3.33 14.96
CA ILE A 176 25.46 -3.97 14.00
C ILE A 176 26.67 -3.07 13.75
N THR A 177 27.87 -3.55 14.06
CA THR A 177 29.15 -2.88 13.77
C THR A 177 29.96 -3.63 12.70
N ASN A 178 29.64 -4.90 12.45
CA ASN A 178 30.35 -5.71 11.47
C ASN A 178 29.97 -5.29 10.04
N GLN A 179 30.98 -4.90 9.25
CA GLN A 179 30.80 -4.40 7.88
C GLN A 179 30.12 -5.41 6.94
N LYS A 180 30.35 -6.72 7.09
CA LYS A 180 29.66 -7.75 6.29
C LYS A 180 28.17 -7.82 6.64
N GLN A 181 27.82 -7.67 7.91
CA GLN A 181 26.42 -7.66 8.36
C GLN A 181 25.70 -6.38 7.92
N ILE A 182 26.38 -5.22 7.98
CA ILE A 182 25.86 -3.95 7.44
C ILE A 182 25.58 -4.09 5.94
N ALA A 183 26.55 -4.59 5.16
CA ALA A 183 26.37 -4.81 3.73
C ALA A 183 25.19 -5.76 3.44
N ALA A 184 25.07 -6.86 4.19
CA ALA A 184 23.98 -7.81 4.03
C ALA A 184 22.60 -7.20 4.34
N LEU A 185 22.50 -6.38 5.39
CA LEU A 185 21.27 -5.65 5.72
C LEU A 185 20.90 -4.68 4.59
N LEU A 186 21.81 -3.79 4.19
CA LEU A 186 21.58 -2.80 3.14
C LEU A 186 21.18 -3.47 1.82
N GLN A 187 21.82 -4.58 1.47
CA GLN A 187 21.48 -5.36 0.28
C GLN A 187 20.07 -5.97 0.38
N LYS A 188 19.69 -6.53 1.53
CA LYS A 188 18.34 -7.10 1.74
C LYS A 188 17.25 -6.06 1.61
N ILE A 189 17.44 -4.89 2.23
CA ILE A 189 16.42 -3.82 2.20
C ILE A 189 16.45 -3.02 0.89
N SER A 190 17.49 -3.14 0.06
CA SER A 190 17.67 -2.32 -1.16
C SER A 190 16.46 -2.30 -2.10
N THR A 191 15.70 -3.41 -2.18
CA THR A 191 14.54 -3.56 -3.07
C THR A 191 13.21 -3.10 -2.46
N VAL A 192 13.20 -2.74 -1.17
CA VAL A 192 12.02 -2.18 -0.49
C VAL A 192 11.65 -0.88 -1.16
N GLN A 193 10.42 -0.78 -1.64
CA GLN A 193 9.88 0.43 -2.27
C GLN A 193 9.17 1.30 -1.24
N LEU A 194 9.38 2.61 -1.36
CA LEU A 194 8.80 3.66 -0.52
C LEU A 194 7.99 4.62 -1.38
N ARG A 195 6.91 5.15 -0.81
CA ARG A 195 6.11 6.22 -1.41
C ARG A 195 6.60 7.55 -0.87
N HIS A 196 6.94 8.51 -1.71
CA HIS A 196 7.18 9.86 -1.23
C HIS A 196 5.85 10.61 -1.16
N ILE A 197 5.52 11.14 0.02
CA ILE A 197 4.32 11.95 0.25
C ILE A 197 4.71 13.29 0.89
N GLN A 198 3.97 14.34 0.53
CA GLN A 198 4.27 15.71 0.99
C GLN A 198 3.71 16.01 2.37
N GLU A 199 2.59 15.37 2.72
CA GLU A 199 1.86 15.62 3.96
C GLU A 199 1.94 14.41 4.86
N ASP A 200 1.94 14.67 6.17
CA ASP A 200 1.86 13.65 7.19
C ASP A 200 0.51 12.90 7.06
N PRO A 201 0.50 11.59 6.78
CA PRO A 201 -0.72 10.81 6.70
C PRO A 201 -1.38 10.60 8.08
N HIS A 202 -0.82 11.12 9.16
CA HIS A 202 -1.32 11.01 10.53
C HIS A 202 -1.57 9.57 10.96
N MET A 203 -0.71 8.67 10.49
CA MET A 203 -0.75 7.26 10.84
C MET A 203 0.10 7.05 12.10
N VAL A 204 -0.30 6.11 12.95
CA VAL A 204 0.41 5.76 14.19
C VAL A 204 0.78 4.29 14.13
N GLY A 205 1.90 3.95 14.74
CA GLY A 205 2.32 2.56 14.99
C GLY A 205 3.55 2.20 14.19
N TRP A 206 4.54 1.59 14.86
CA TRP A 206 5.83 1.23 14.29
C TRP A 206 6.24 -0.13 14.82
N GLU A 207 6.95 -0.92 14.01
CA GLU A 207 7.49 -2.20 14.44
C GLU A 207 9.01 -2.17 14.35
N TYR A 208 9.57 -1.70 13.23
CA TYR A 208 11.01 -1.61 13.02
C TYR A 208 11.49 -0.20 12.68
N GLY A 209 12.67 0.13 13.20
CA GLY A 209 13.43 1.33 12.88
C GLY A 209 14.88 1.01 12.50
N LEU A 210 15.48 1.91 11.74
CA LEU A 210 16.90 1.96 11.46
C LEU A 210 17.45 3.30 11.93
N LYS A 211 18.55 3.24 12.67
CA LYS A 211 19.38 4.40 12.95
C LYS A 211 20.78 4.12 12.42
N LEU A 212 21.12 4.82 11.34
CA LEU A 212 22.35 4.67 10.60
C LEU A 212 23.34 5.74 11.07
N TYR A 213 24.54 5.31 11.45
CA TYR A 213 25.60 6.21 11.90
C TYR A 213 26.65 6.32 10.80
N PRO A 214 26.75 7.47 10.11
CA PRO A 214 27.77 7.68 9.10
C PRO A 214 29.19 7.43 9.62
N ALA A 215 30.08 6.96 8.74
CA ALA A 215 31.47 6.66 9.07
C ALA A 215 32.33 7.93 9.29
N ASP A 216 31.89 9.07 8.77
CA ASP A 216 32.51 10.38 8.99
C ASP A 216 32.31 10.93 10.42
N GLY A 217 31.54 10.23 11.26
CA GLY A 217 31.25 10.62 12.63
C GLY A 217 30.17 11.69 12.76
N SER A 218 29.49 12.05 11.67
CA SER A 218 28.32 12.93 11.74
C SER A 218 27.16 12.27 12.48
N GLY A 219 26.18 13.08 12.89
CA GLY A 219 24.99 12.63 13.61
C GLY A 219 24.23 11.50 12.90
N ALA A 220 23.29 10.84 13.57
CA ALA A 220 22.60 9.71 12.97
C ALA A 220 21.55 10.13 11.92
N TYR A 221 21.37 9.25 10.93
CA TYR A 221 20.29 9.30 9.96
C TYR A 221 19.31 8.16 10.26
N GLN A 222 18.02 8.45 10.30
CA GLN A 222 17.01 7.53 10.81
C GLN A 222 15.97 7.22 9.76
N TYR A 223 15.49 5.98 9.75
CA TYR A 223 14.26 5.57 9.09
C TYR A 223 13.39 4.81 10.07
N SER A 224 12.11 5.16 10.17
CA SER A 224 11.12 4.37 10.90
C SER A 224 10.06 3.89 9.94
N ASP A 225 9.61 2.63 10.07
CA ASP A 225 8.42 2.13 9.38
C ASP A 225 7.10 2.63 10.02
N GLY A 226 7.26 3.41 11.09
CA GLY A 226 6.22 3.87 11.96
C GLY A 226 5.31 4.93 11.41
N GLY A 227 4.01 4.70 11.53
CA GLY A 227 2.97 5.65 11.26
C GLY A 227 3.05 6.12 9.82
N SER A 228 3.57 7.32 9.67
CA SER A 228 3.79 8.00 8.40
C SER A 228 4.96 7.47 7.60
N GLY A 229 5.89 6.75 8.25
CA GLY A 229 7.14 6.23 7.72
C GLY A 229 8.03 7.35 7.18
N GLY A 230 9.31 7.40 7.55
CA GLY A 230 10.08 8.56 7.11
C GLY A 230 11.53 8.57 7.47
N PHE A 231 12.24 9.46 6.79
CA PHE A 231 13.65 9.72 7.00
C PHE A 231 13.85 11.01 7.79
N TYR A 232 14.75 10.95 8.77
CA TYR A 232 15.04 12.07 9.66
C TYR A 232 16.53 12.15 9.95
N LYS A 233 17.07 13.37 10.04
CA LYS A 233 18.45 13.61 10.47
C LYS A 233 18.47 14.08 11.91
N GLU A 234 19.36 13.49 12.70
CA GLU A 234 19.73 14.11 13.97
C GLU A 234 20.55 15.38 13.72
N LYS A 235 20.55 16.26 14.73
CA LYS A 235 21.31 17.51 14.69
C LYS A 235 22.78 17.24 14.33
N GLY A 236 23.25 17.87 13.26
CA GLY A 236 24.63 17.75 12.78
C GLY A 236 24.92 16.50 11.92
N CYS A 237 23.92 15.71 11.54
CA CYS A 237 24.08 14.66 10.53
C CYS A 237 24.34 15.28 9.14
N THR A 238 25.41 14.84 8.47
CA THR A 238 25.80 15.28 7.11
C THR A 238 25.49 14.24 6.04
N PHE A 239 24.85 13.12 6.41
CA PHE A 239 24.46 12.10 5.45
C PHE A 239 23.56 12.69 4.36
N ASN A 240 23.94 12.49 3.10
CA ASN A 240 23.21 13.00 1.95
C ASN A 240 22.02 12.09 1.60
N GLY A 241 20.99 12.13 2.45
CA GLY A 241 19.70 11.46 2.27
C GLY A 241 18.53 12.45 2.31
N PRO A 242 17.37 12.07 1.74
CA PRO A 242 16.13 12.84 1.83
C PRO A 242 15.64 12.95 3.28
N GLU A 243 14.77 13.91 3.55
CA GLU A 243 14.06 14.03 4.83
C GLU A 243 12.56 14.13 4.56
N GLY A 244 11.74 13.66 5.51
CA GLY A 244 10.28 13.69 5.40
C GLY A 244 9.65 12.31 5.24
N PHE A 245 8.46 12.28 4.66
CA PHE A 245 7.58 11.11 4.68
C PHE A 245 7.80 10.17 3.50
N TYR A 246 8.24 8.97 3.84
CA TYR A 246 8.55 7.88 2.92
C TYR A 246 7.93 6.55 3.40
N PRO A 247 6.59 6.45 3.55
CA PRO A 247 5.97 5.21 4.00
C PRO A 247 6.30 4.03 3.07
N LEU A 248 6.37 2.84 3.67
CA LEU A 248 6.50 1.60 2.92
C LEU A 248 5.39 1.50 1.87
N GLN A 249 5.78 1.12 0.66
CA GLN A 249 4.83 0.73 -0.36
C GLN A 249 4.20 -0.60 0.05
N SER A 250 2.88 -0.75 -0.09
CA SER A 250 2.14 -1.93 0.41
C SER A 250 2.73 -3.26 -0.09
N SER A 251 3.19 -3.31 -1.34
CA SER A 251 3.83 -4.50 -1.93
C SER A 251 5.22 -4.81 -1.37
N SER A 252 5.79 -3.93 -0.54
CA SER A 252 7.12 -4.05 0.06
C SER A 252 7.08 -4.29 1.57
N CYS A 253 5.92 -4.17 2.23
CA CYS A 253 5.79 -4.38 3.68
C CYS A 253 6.33 -5.76 4.10
N THR A 254 5.90 -6.84 3.44
CA THR A 254 6.38 -8.20 3.75
C THR A 254 7.90 -8.33 3.55
N LYS A 255 8.47 -7.70 2.52
CA LYS A 255 9.92 -7.73 2.27
C LYS A 255 10.69 -7.00 3.36
N TRP A 256 10.19 -5.83 3.76
CA TRP A 256 10.74 -5.04 4.85
C TRP A 256 10.74 -5.84 6.15
N TYR A 257 9.57 -6.33 6.59
CA TYR A 257 9.45 -7.07 7.84
C TYR A 257 10.30 -8.34 7.86
N ALA A 258 10.33 -9.10 6.75
CA ALA A 258 11.18 -10.29 6.67
C ALA A 258 12.67 -9.95 6.77
N ALA A 259 13.13 -8.88 6.08
CA ALA A 259 14.52 -8.45 6.15
C ALA A 259 14.90 -7.94 7.54
N MET A 260 14.06 -7.09 8.12
CA MET A 260 14.29 -6.50 9.44
C MET A 260 14.28 -7.55 10.55
N LYS A 261 13.28 -8.44 10.57
CA LYS A 261 13.21 -9.55 11.52
C LYS A 261 14.44 -10.44 11.44
N GLN A 262 14.80 -10.88 10.23
CA GLN A 262 15.97 -11.75 10.04
C GLN A 262 17.26 -11.06 10.49
N CYS A 263 17.46 -9.79 10.15
CA CYS A 263 18.65 -9.05 10.55
C CYS A 263 18.67 -8.79 12.06
N TYR A 264 17.53 -8.45 12.66
CA TYR A 264 17.40 -8.24 14.10
C TYR A 264 17.68 -9.52 14.89
N GLU A 265 17.08 -10.65 14.53
CA GLU A 265 17.30 -11.94 15.21
C GLU A 265 18.77 -12.38 15.16
N ASN A 266 19.46 -12.11 14.03
CA ASN A 266 20.86 -12.50 13.82
C ASN A 266 21.88 -11.42 14.22
N ALA A 267 21.45 -10.19 14.52
CA ALA A 267 22.37 -9.11 14.90
C ALA A 267 22.98 -9.39 16.29
N PRO A 268 24.30 -9.17 16.45
CA PRO A 268 24.95 -9.26 17.75
C PRO A 268 24.43 -8.15 18.67
N GLY A 269 24.34 -8.44 19.97
CA GLY A 269 23.93 -7.46 20.97
C GLY A 269 22.91 -8.00 21.97
N THR A 270 22.93 -7.43 23.16
CA THR A 270 21.93 -7.61 24.22
C THR A 270 20.72 -6.74 23.92
N MET A 271 19.50 -7.25 24.17
CA MET A 271 18.30 -6.41 24.17
C MET A 271 18.49 -5.31 25.22
N HIS A 272 18.54 -4.06 24.78
CA HIS A 272 18.45 -2.90 25.67
C HIS A 272 17.00 -2.43 25.67
N GLU A 273 16.36 -2.50 26.84
CA GLU A 273 15.03 -1.96 27.05
C GLU A 273 15.13 -0.43 27.18
N TRP A 274 14.34 0.30 26.38
CA TRP A 274 14.15 1.72 26.59
C TRP A 274 13.46 1.96 27.93
N THR A 275 14.22 2.38 28.94
CA THR A 275 13.66 3.02 30.13
C THR A 275 13.33 4.47 29.77
N ALA A 276 12.16 4.96 30.20
CA ALA A 276 11.63 6.29 29.87
C ALA A 276 12.54 7.50 30.22
N ASP A 277 13.71 7.25 30.82
CA ASP A 277 14.69 8.24 31.26
C ASP A 277 15.98 8.31 30.41
N SER A 278 16.06 7.59 29.28
CA SER A 278 17.23 7.61 28.36
C SER A 278 17.07 8.53 27.16
#